data_AF-A0A4Y4K8W7-F1
#
_entry.id   AF-A0A4Y4K8W7-F1
#
_cell.length_a   1.000
_cell.length_b   1.000
_cell.length_c   1.000
_cell.angle_alpha   90.00
_cell.angle_beta   90.00
_cell.angle_gamma   90.00
#
_symmetry.space_group_name_H-M   'P 1'
#
loop_
_entity.id
_entity.type
_entity.pdbx_description
1 polymer ?
#
loop_
_entity_poly.entity_id
_entity_poly.type
_entity_poly.pdbx_seq_one_letter_code
_entity_poly.pdbx_strand_id
1 'polypeptide(L)'
;MTVGGGPTGAGPCFKPNSPPHTALVTPGTPADRHGHVFGHICVPLSGVPLGSWQADDVDAHGIGGYALRGSQFTDSAGAYAPSKIVPGLHPGRTRHLHVKAQAPGRPALTTRPY
;
A
#
# COMPACT_ATOMS: atom_id res chain seq x y z
N MET A 1 -15.50 -5.06 -1.30
CA MET A 1 -14.35 -4.20 -1.66
C MET A 1 -13.14 -5.09 -1.68
N THR A 2 -12.42 -5.10 -2.80
CA THR A 2 -11.22 -5.93 -2.98
C THR A 2 -10.10 -5.03 -3.49
N VAL A 3 -8.92 -5.18 -2.91
CA VAL A 3 -7.63 -4.65 -3.38
C VAL A 3 -6.88 -5.87 -3.94
N GLY A 4 -6.03 -5.76 -4.96
CA GLY A 4 -5.31 -6.92 -5.52
C GLY A 4 -4.60 -7.76 -4.43
N GLY A 5 -5.23 -8.87 -4.00
CA GLY A 5 -4.82 -9.70 -2.86
C GLY A 5 -5.94 -9.94 -1.83
N GLY A 6 -5.91 -11.10 -1.15
CA GLY A 6 -6.85 -11.40 -0.05
C GLY A 6 -6.57 -10.59 1.22
N PRO A 7 -7.49 -10.53 2.20
CA PRO A 7 -7.25 -9.87 3.48
C PRO A 7 -6.04 -10.49 4.20
N THR A 8 -5.18 -9.64 4.74
CA THR A 8 -4.03 -10.03 5.58
C THR A 8 -3.97 -9.13 6.81
N GLY A 9 -3.29 -9.57 7.88
CA GLY A 9 -3.02 -8.70 9.02
C GLY A 9 -2.12 -7.51 8.63
N ALA A 10 -2.32 -6.37 9.29
CA ALA A 10 -1.51 -5.16 9.06
C ALA A 10 0.00 -5.38 9.33
N GLY A 11 0.33 -6.37 10.16
CA GLY A 11 1.70 -6.57 10.61
C GLY A 11 2.14 -5.49 11.59
N PRO A 12 3.35 -5.62 12.16
CA PRO A 12 3.79 -4.80 13.28
C PRO A 12 4.10 -3.34 12.89
N CYS A 13 4.24 -3.04 11.60
CA CYS A 13 4.80 -1.78 11.13
C CYS A 13 3.77 -0.79 10.60
N PHE A 14 2.46 -1.00 10.80
CA PHE A 14 1.45 -0.01 10.40
C PHE A 14 1.56 1.28 11.22
N LYS A 15 1.41 2.44 10.57
CA LYS A 15 1.30 3.76 11.23
C LYS A 15 0.07 4.50 10.68
N PRO A 16 -0.87 4.96 11.54
CA PRO A 16 -1.97 5.81 11.10
C PRO A 16 -1.45 7.17 10.61
N ASN A 17 -2.30 7.94 9.93
CA ASN A 17 -2.04 9.33 9.53
C ASN A 17 -0.81 9.53 8.62
N SER A 18 -0.57 8.58 7.70
CA SER A 18 0.48 8.73 6.70
C SER A 18 0.22 9.96 5.81
N PRO A 19 1.24 10.80 5.55
CA PRO A 19 1.07 12.07 4.85
C PRO A 19 0.57 11.86 3.40
N PRO A 20 -0.21 12.81 2.85
CA PRO A 20 -0.82 12.70 1.54
C PRO A 20 0.24 12.87 0.44
N HIS A 21 0.84 11.76 0.03
CA HIS A 21 1.73 11.68 -1.11
C HIS A 21 1.82 10.23 -1.61
N THR A 22 2.16 10.08 -2.88
CA THR A 22 2.26 8.79 -3.57
C THR A 22 3.69 8.26 -3.61
N ALA A 23 4.68 9.08 -3.28
CA ALA A 23 6.11 8.79 -3.43
C ALA A 23 6.72 8.15 -2.16
N LEU A 24 6.73 6.82 -2.12
CA LEU A 24 7.40 6.00 -1.12
C LEU A 24 8.87 5.79 -1.50
N VAL A 25 9.65 6.87 -1.60
CA VAL A 25 11.00 6.80 -2.18
C VAL A 25 12.10 7.13 -1.18
N THR A 26 13.13 6.29 -1.24
CA THR A 26 14.51 6.51 -0.77
C THR A 26 15.42 6.14 -1.95
N PRO A 27 16.75 6.34 -1.88
CA PRO A 27 17.64 5.69 -2.84
C PRO A 27 17.35 4.18 -2.89
N GLY A 28 17.34 3.61 -4.09
CA GLY A 28 16.98 2.21 -4.31
C GLY A 28 16.53 1.94 -5.75
N THR A 29 16.25 0.68 -6.07
CA THR A 29 15.75 0.29 -7.40
C THR A 29 14.28 0.67 -7.54
N PRO A 30 13.86 1.48 -8.52
CA PRO A 30 12.44 1.79 -8.73
C PRO A 30 11.59 0.53 -8.96
N ALA A 31 10.37 0.53 -8.45
CA ALA A 31 9.42 -0.57 -8.63
C ALA A 31 8.10 -0.09 -9.25
N ASP A 32 7.75 -0.67 -10.39
CA ASP A 32 6.54 -0.37 -11.15
C ASP A 32 5.41 -1.37 -10.82
N ARG A 33 4.87 -1.26 -9.60
CA ARG A 33 3.68 -2.03 -9.22
C ARG A 33 2.53 -1.10 -8.89
N HIS A 34 1.40 -1.31 -9.52
CA HIS A 34 0.16 -0.60 -9.29
C HIS A 34 -0.96 -1.59 -8.99
N GLY A 35 -2.11 -1.10 -8.56
CA GLY A 35 -3.26 -1.94 -8.24
C GLY A 35 -4.58 -1.23 -8.48
N HIS A 36 -5.66 -1.98 -8.30
CA HIS A 36 -7.03 -1.48 -8.44
C HIS A 36 -7.86 -1.84 -7.22
N VAL A 37 -8.89 -1.04 -6.96
CA VAL A 37 -9.92 -1.29 -5.96
C VAL A 37 -11.26 -1.49 -6.63
N PHE A 38 -11.85 -2.66 -6.41
CA PHE A 38 -13.16 -3.01 -6.95
C PHE A 38 -14.18 -3.20 -5.83
N GLY A 39 -15.42 -2.81 -6.13
CA GLY A 39 -16.62 -3.08 -5.37
C GLY A 39 -17.19 -4.46 -5.69
N HIS A 40 -18.49 -4.63 -5.47
CA HIS A 40 -19.19 -5.84 -5.90
C HIS A 40 -19.27 -5.87 -7.43
N ILE A 41 -19.23 -7.07 -8.01
CA ILE A 41 -19.43 -7.29 -9.46
C ILE A 41 -18.43 -6.47 -10.30
N CYS A 42 -17.16 -6.45 -9.87
CA CYS A 42 -16.04 -5.80 -10.57
C CYS A 42 -16.22 -4.31 -10.89
N VAL A 43 -17.08 -3.60 -10.17
CA VAL A 43 -17.26 -2.15 -10.34
C VAL A 43 -16.05 -1.41 -9.76
N PRO A 44 -15.31 -0.59 -10.53
CA PRO A 44 -14.19 0.19 -10.01
C PRO A 44 -14.67 1.22 -8.99
N LEU A 45 -13.94 1.39 -7.89
CA LEU A 45 -14.29 2.35 -6.84
C LEU A 45 -13.33 3.54 -6.87
N SER A 46 -13.86 4.70 -7.24
CA SER A 46 -13.16 5.98 -7.20
C SER A 46 -13.17 6.62 -5.82
N GLY A 47 -12.16 7.44 -5.52
CA GLY A 47 -12.11 8.24 -4.29
C GLY A 47 -11.96 7.42 -3.02
N VAL A 48 -11.47 6.18 -3.11
CA VAL A 48 -11.22 5.33 -1.95
C VAL A 48 -9.92 5.78 -1.29
N PRO A 49 -9.92 6.23 -0.02
CA PRO A 49 -8.69 6.50 0.71
C PRO A 49 -7.92 5.20 0.94
N LEU A 50 -6.63 5.22 0.61
CA LEU A 50 -5.72 4.12 0.88
C LEU A 50 -4.36 4.61 1.37
N GLY A 51 -3.79 3.87 2.31
CA GLY A 51 -2.43 4.03 2.81
C GLY A 51 -1.56 2.86 2.38
N SER A 52 -0.34 3.15 1.95
CA SER A 52 0.67 2.16 1.57
C SER A 52 1.90 2.26 2.45
N TRP A 53 2.50 1.13 2.80
CA TRP A 53 3.78 1.08 3.52
C TRP A 53 4.60 -0.16 3.14
N GLN A 54 5.92 -0.03 3.20
CA GLN A 54 6.87 -1.12 2.94
C GLN A 54 8.16 -0.93 3.76
N ALA A 55 9.05 -1.91 3.67
CA ALA A 55 10.44 -1.78 4.11
C ALA A 55 11.28 -0.99 3.09
N ASP A 56 12.44 -0.50 3.51
CA ASP A 56 13.48 0.00 2.61
C ASP A 56 14.21 -1.14 1.86
N ASP A 57 15.22 -0.82 1.07
CA ASP A 57 15.97 -1.76 0.24
C ASP A 57 16.88 -2.73 1.02
N VAL A 58 17.12 -2.45 2.31
CA VAL A 58 17.84 -3.33 3.25
C VAL A 58 16.92 -3.97 4.30
N ASP A 59 15.60 -3.91 4.07
CA ASP A 59 14.54 -4.47 4.92
C ASP A 59 14.41 -3.83 6.32
N ALA A 60 15.00 -2.65 6.52
CA ALA A 60 14.71 -1.85 7.68
C ALA A 60 13.34 -1.18 7.50
N HIS A 61 12.51 -1.31 8.53
CA HIS A 61 11.30 -0.52 8.67
C HIS A 61 11.67 0.69 9.50
N GLY A 62 11.76 1.87 8.89
CA GLY A 62 11.91 3.13 9.60
C GLY A 62 10.81 3.29 10.66
N ILE A 63 11.10 2.93 11.91
CA ILE A 63 10.19 3.12 13.03
C ILE A 63 10.15 4.60 13.46
N GLY A 64 11.09 5.43 12.99
CA GLY A 64 11.00 6.90 13.03
C GLY A 64 10.34 7.48 11.76
N GLY A 65 9.50 8.51 11.93
CA GLY A 65 8.94 9.28 10.81
C GLY A 65 7.96 8.54 9.87
N TYR A 66 7.81 9.07 8.65
CA TYR A 66 6.91 8.57 7.60
C TYR A 66 7.61 8.15 6.30
N ALA A 67 8.93 7.89 6.34
CA ALA A 67 9.64 7.36 5.19
C ALA A 67 9.00 6.06 4.69
N LEU A 68 8.88 5.92 3.36
CA LEU A 68 8.27 4.77 2.68
C LEU A 68 6.82 4.50 3.08
N ARG A 69 6.10 5.56 3.48
CA ARG A 69 4.67 5.52 3.84
C ARG A 69 3.96 6.68 3.18
N GLY A 70 2.80 6.43 2.59
CA GLY A 70 2.07 7.44 1.86
C GLY A 70 0.60 7.10 1.78
N SER A 71 -0.22 8.13 1.59
CA SER A 71 -1.65 7.99 1.37
C SER A 71 -2.06 8.64 0.06
N GLN A 72 -3.06 8.03 -0.58
CA GLN A 72 -3.64 8.53 -1.82
C GLN A 72 -5.12 8.11 -1.91
N PHE A 73 -5.79 8.59 -2.94
CA PHE A 73 -7.12 8.15 -3.32
C PHE A 73 -7.05 7.38 -4.62
N THR A 74 -7.97 6.43 -4.82
CA THR A 74 -8.13 5.80 -6.13
C THR A 74 -8.69 6.79 -7.16
N ASP A 75 -8.27 6.63 -8.41
CA ASP A 75 -8.80 7.40 -9.54
C ASP A 75 -10.18 6.89 -10.02
N SER A 76 -10.70 7.46 -11.11
CA SER A 76 -11.98 7.08 -11.70
C SER A 76 -12.05 5.62 -12.19
N ALA A 77 -10.92 5.01 -12.51
CA ALA A 77 -10.81 3.59 -12.86
C ALA A 77 -10.60 2.70 -11.62
N GLY A 78 -10.59 3.27 -10.42
CA GLY A 78 -10.28 2.57 -9.18
C GLY A 78 -8.80 2.25 -9.02
N ALA A 79 -7.92 2.81 -9.85
CA ALA A 79 -6.50 2.52 -9.85
C ALA A 79 -5.75 3.31 -8.77
N TYR A 80 -4.63 2.73 -8.33
CA TYR A 80 -3.71 3.36 -7.39
C TYR A 80 -2.27 2.94 -7.72
N ALA A 81 -1.35 3.90 -7.77
CA ALA A 81 0.02 3.67 -8.24
C ALA A 81 1.04 4.47 -7.41
N PRO A 82 1.49 3.96 -6.25
CA PRO A 82 2.51 4.64 -5.47
C PRO A 82 3.88 4.44 -6.13
N SER A 83 4.58 5.54 -6.41
CA SER A 83 5.99 5.54 -6.80
C SER A 83 6.82 5.02 -5.64
N LYS A 84 7.59 3.95 -5.84
CA LYS A 84 8.30 3.27 -4.74
C LYS A 84 9.57 2.58 -5.24
N ILE A 85 10.33 2.04 -4.29
CA ILE A 85 11.48 1.16 -4.56
C ILE A 85 11.14 -0.31 -4.32
N VAL A 86 11.97 -1.22 -4.85
CA VAL A 86 11.95 -2.65 -4.51
C VAL A 86 12.38 -2.80 -3.04
N PRO A 87 11.53 -3.38 -2.16
CA PRO A 87 11.92 -3.59 -0.77
C PRO A 87 12.98 -4.69 -0.65
N GLY A 88 13.78 -4.59 0.40
CA GLY A 88 14.76 -5.59 0.81
C GLY A 88 14.11 -6.94 1.10
N LEU A 89 14.91 -7.99 1.07
CA LEU A 89 14.45 -9.34 1.36
C LEU A 89 14.64 -9.65 2.84
N HIS A 90 13.56 -9.74 3.60
CA HIS A 90 13.60 -10.33 4.94
C HIS A 90 13.71 -11.85 4.84
N PRO A 91 14.68 -12.51 5.49
CA PRO A 91 14.71 -13.97 5.57
C PRO A 91 13.36 -14.52 6.04
N GLY A 92 12.80 -15.45 5.26
CA GLY A 92 11.49 -16.06 5.56
C GLY A 92 10.26 -15.27 5.10
N ARG A 93 10.40 -14.13 4.39
CA ARG A 93 9.26 -13.45 3.73
C ARG A 93 9.54 -13.10 2.27
N THR A 94 8.53 -13.25 1.43
CA THR A 94 8.56 -12.71 0.05
C THR A 94 8.48 -11.18 0.13
N ARG A 95 9.11 -10.46 -0.81
CA ARG A 95 8.93 -9.01 -0.97
C ARG A 95 7.45 -8.67 -1.10
N HIS A 96 6.99 -7.64 -0.40
CA HIS A 96 5.59 -7.25 -0.42
C HIS A 96 5.44 -5.76 -0.16
N LEU A 97 4.34 -5.21 -0.67
CA LEU A 97 3.84 -3.88 -0.32
C LEU A 97 2.63 -4.09 0.59
N HIS A 98 2.53 -3.37 1.70
CA HIS A 98 1.29 -3.35 2.46
C HIS A 98 0.37 -2.25 1.96
N VAL A 99 -0.93 -2.56 1.90
CA VAL A 99 -1.98 -1.61 1.54
C VAL A 99 -3.12 -1.73 2.54
N LYS A 100 -3.63 -0.58 3.01
CA LYS A 100 -4.87 -0.49 3.78
C LYS A 100 -5.80 0.48 3.09
N ALA A 101 -7.00 0.04 2.74
CA ALA A 101 -8.00 0.83 2.04
C ALA A 101 -9.33 0.80 2.78
N GLN A 102 -10.08 1.90 2.76
CA GLN A 102 -11.35 2.01 3.47
C GLN A 102 -12.40 2.73 2.61
N ALA A 103 -13.31 1.96 2.02
CA ALA A 103 -14.45 2.56 1.33
C ALA A 103 -15.40 3.27 2.32
N PRO A 104 -16.11 4.34 1.90
CA PRO A 104 -17.06 5.05 2.75
C PRO A 104 -18.10 4.10 3.37
N GLY A 105 -18.29 4.21 4.70
CA GLY A 105 -19.26 3.38 5.43
C GLY A 105 -18.93 1.89 5.49
N ARG A 106 -17.71 1.47 5.12
CA ARG A 106 -17.27 0.06 5.16
C ARG A 106 -16.07 -0.14 6.09
N PRO A 107 -15.89 -1.36 6.64
CA PRO A 107 -14.67 -1.70 7.36
C PRO A 107 -13.43 -1.56 6.46
N ALA A 108 -12.30 -1.19 7.07
CA ALA A 108 -11.03 -1.12 6.35
C ALA A 108 -10.55 -2.53 5.96
N LEU A 109 -10.09 -2.68 4.72
CA LEU A 109 -9.40 -3.86 4.23
C LEU A 109 -7.89 -3.63 4.31
N THR A 110 -7.15 -4.58 4.88
CA THR A 110 -5.68 -4.59 4.84
C THR A 110 -5.19 -5.80 4.04
N THR A 111 -4.25 -5.60 3.12
CA THR A 111 -3.70 -6.66 2.27
C THR A 111 -2.20 -6.44 2.01
N ARG A 112 -1.54 -7.46 1.46
CA ARG A 112 -0.10 -7.49 1.12
C ARG A 112 0.09 -8.07 -0.28
N PRO A 113 0.00 -7.27 -1.36
CA PRO A 113 0.40 -7.70 -2.69
C PRO A 113 1.90 -8.08 -2.75
N TYR A 114 2.17 -9.24 -3.32
CA TYR A 114 3.51 -9.82 -3.56
C TYR A 114 4.01 -9.55 -4.96
#